data_AF-A0A368RX20-F1
#
_entry.id   AF-A0A368RX20-F1
#
_cell.length_a   1.000
_cell.length_b   1.000
_cell.length_c   1.000
_cell.angle_alpha   90.00
_cell.angle_beta   90.00
_cell.angle_gamma   90.00
#
_symmetry.space_group_name_H-M   'P 1'
#
loop_
_entity.id
_entity.type
_entity.pdbx_description
1 polymer ?
#
loop_
_entity_poly.entity_id
_entity_poly.type
_entity_poly.pdbx_seq_one_letter_code
_entity_poly.pdbx_strand_id
1 'polypeptide(L)'
;MQFFRSEELKQELDDVDSLTEVKAGRIARRVPEGLGGRRGGGPRLAGGVLGVQGGQGGHERLLACPGEAAPRAARQRRGPRTGTCKLFSPNCRVASTSTRARRIQPCCSSSRRKIMEGAISVPANTRVAVVTGGNKGIGLEVCRQLAGNGVTVVLTARDEARGGAAVEKLGELGLSDVIFHQLEITDASSIGRLAEFLKTRFGRLDILVNNAAIGGVQYAHDTDYGSVTTEEKETLSAMDMDQRFGWLWENCRETYDTAKKGLRTNYYGTKQVIEALLPLLQASSDGRIVNVSSHFGQLRLFRNEELKRELNDIDNLTEERLDELLNMFVKDFEAGTVDSRGWPKYFSTYKVAKATLNAYSRILAREHPELRVNCVHPGYVKTDLTIHSGFLTPEEGGSRVAMVALLPKGGVTGAFFEDFKESSFV
;
A
#
# COMPACT_ATOMS: atom_id res chain seq x y z
N MET A 1 -24.18 -23.42 -17.73
CA MET A 1 -24.15 -22.14 -18.48
C MET A 1 -22.99 -21.28 -17.93
N GLN A 2 -21.74 -21.74 -18.10
CA GLN A 2 -20.61 -21.22 -17.30
C GLN A 2 -19.22 -21.36 -17.96
N PHE A 3 -19.15 -21.44 -19.30
CA PHE A 3 -17.87 -21.47 -20.03
C PHE A 3 -17.55 -20.18 -20.80
N PHE A 4 -18.52 -19.26 -20.97
CA PHE A 4 -18.33 -18.00 -21.71
C PHE A 4 -17.68 -16.86 -20.88
N ARG A 5 -17.56 -17.00 -19.55
CA ARG A 5 -17.09 -15.92 -18.66
C ARG A 5 -15.57 -15.85 -18.50
N SER A 6 -14.86 -16.96 -18.70
CA SER A 6 -13.40 -17.00 -18.62
C SER A 6 -12.74 -16.43 -19.87
N GLU A 7 -13.34 -16.58 -21.05
CA GLU A 7 -12.79 -16.05 -22.32
C GLU A 7 -12.85 -14.53 -22.40
N GLU A 8 -13.88 -13.86 -21.85
CA GLU A 8 -13.95 -12.39 -21.84
C GLU A 8 -12.93 -11.76 -20.89
N LEU A 9 -12.77 -12.32 -19.68
CA LEU A 9 -11.72 -11.91 -18.75
C LEU A 9 -10.34 -12.21 -19.33
N LYS A 10 -10.20 -13.36 -20.00
CA LYS A 10 -8.98 -13.73 -20.72
C LYS A 10 -8.68 -12.76 -21.86
N GLN A 11 -9.64 -12.30 -22.66
CA GLN A 11 -9.39 -11.28 -23.69
C GLN A 11 -8.91 -9.96 -23.06
N GLU A 12 -9.51 -9.53 -21.94
CA GLU A 12 -9.06 -8.35 -21.18
C GLU A 12 -7.65 -8.53 -20.55
N LEU A 13 -7.19 -9.76 -20.31
CA LEU A 13 -5.88 -10.10 -19.73
C LEU A 13 -4.82 -10.52 -20.76
N ASP A 14 -5.19 -11.09 -21.91
CA ASP A 14 -4.31 -11.39 -23.04
C ASP A 14 -3.88 -10.07 -23.72
N ASP A 15 -4.76 -9.07 -23.76
CA ASP A 15 -4.40 -7.68 -24.08
C ASP A 15 -3.38 -7.12 -23.06
N VAL A 16 -3.31 -7.68 -21.85
CA VAL A 16 -2.33 -7.35 -20.79
C VAL A 16 -0.99 -8.07 -20.99
N ASP A 17 -0.99 -9.37 -21.29
CA ASP A 17 0.23 -10.21 -21.38
C ASP A 17 0.96 -10.17 -22.73
N SER A 18 0.31 -9.78 -23.83
CA SER A 18 0.97 -9.67 -25.15
C SER A 18 2.16 -8.68 -25.22
N LEU A 19 2.41 -7.91 -24.15
CA LEU A 19 3.55 -6.99 -24.02
C LEU A 19 4.65 -7.47 -23.05
N THR A 20 4.38 -8.42 -22.16
CA THR A 20 5.36 -8.98 -21.22
C THR A 20 6.25 -10.01 -21.94
N GLU A 21 5.67 -10.86 -22.80
CA GLU A 21 6.44 -11.86 -23.55
C GLU A 21 7.27 -11.28 -24.71
N VAL A 22 6.78 -10.24 -25.40
CA VAL A 22 7.50 -9.65 -26.56
C VAL A 22 8.78 -8.89 -26.15
N LYS A 23 8.96 -8.53 -24.87
CA LYS A 23 10.15 -7.79 -24.39
C LYS A 23 11.13 -8.61 -23.55
N ALA A 24 10.78 -9.82 -23.11
CA ALA A 24 11.70 -10.72 -22.43
C ALA A 24 12.76 -11.35 -23.37
N GLY A 25 12.52 -11.34 -24.69
CA GLY A 25 13.39 -11.95 -25.70
C GLY A 25 14.61 -11.14 -26.17
N ARG A 26 14.88 -9.94 -25.61
CA ARG A 26 16.07 -9.14 -25.98
C ARG A 26 16.72 -8.44 -24.79
N ILE A 27 17.28 -9.22 -23.86
CA ILE A 27 18.35 -8.74 -22.98
C ILE A 27 19.52 -9.72 -23.06
N ALA A 28 20.22 -9.68 -24.20
CA ALA A 28 21.58 -10.20 -24.27
C ALA A 28 22.52 -9.14 -23.69
N ARG A 29 23.25 -9.52 -22.66
CA ARG A 29 24.23 -8.72 -21.91
C ARG A 29 25.18 -7.96 -22.85
N ARG A 30 25.25 -6.64 -22.72
CA ARG A 30 26.44 -5.85 -23.09
C ARG A 30 26.92 -5.09 -21.86
N VAL A 31 27.99 -5.61 -21.26
CA VAL A 31 28.83 -4.90 -20.30
C VAL A 31 29.70 -3.91 -21.11
N PRO A 32 29.85 -2.64 -20.70
CA PRO A 32 30.79 -1.74 -21.37
C PRO A 32 32.22 -2.10 -20.98
N GLU A 33 33.07 -2.41 -21.97
CA GLU A 33 34.52 -2.54 -21.79
C GLU A 33 35.16 -1.18 -21.52
N GLY A 34 35.94 -1.13 -20.45
CA GLY A 34 36.74 0.01 -20.04
C GLY A 34 38.06 0.11 -20.79
N LEU A 35 38.52 1.36 -20.92
CA LEU A 35 39.84 1.75 -21.37
C LEU A 35 40.92 1.40 -20.32
N GLY A 36 42.02 0.80 -20.77
CA GLY A 36 43.36 1.05 -20.21
C GLY A 36 44.12 -0.15 -19.62
N GLY A 37 45.35 -0.36 -20.13
CA GLY A 37 46.46 -0.89 -19.33
C GLY A 37 47.09 -2.21 -19.79
N ARG A 38 48.27 -2.12 -20.43
CA ARG A 38 49.15 -3.25 -20.80
C ARG A 38 50.00 -3.77 -19.61
N ARG A 39 50.50 -5.00 -19.80
CA ARG A 39 51.62 -5.74 -19.15
C ARG A 39 51.22 -6.49 -17.87
N GLY A 40 51.55 -7.76 -17.63
CA GLY A 40 52.35 -8.78 -18.33
C GLY A 40 52.55 -9.99 -17.38
N GLY A 41 52.88 -11.17 -17.92
CA GLY A 41 53.48 -12.29 -17.17
C GLY A 41 52.53 -13.36 -16.62
N GLY A 42 52.61 -14.59 -17.18
CA GLY A 42 52.17 -15.83 -16.49
C GLY A 42 53.20 -16.28 -15.43
N PRO A 43 53.22 -17.55 -14.94
CA PRO A 43 52.52 -18.74 -15.47
C PRO A 43 51.84 -19.68 -14.44
N ARG A 44 50.99 -20.58 -14.99
CA ARG A 44 50.73 -22.01 -14.70
C ARG A 44 50.61 -22.53 -13.26
N LEU A 45 49.60 -23.38 -13.02
CA LEU A 45 49.65 -24.83 -12.72
C LEU A 45 48.20 -25.37 -12.58
N ALA A 46 47.77 -26.34 -13.42
CA ALA A 46 47.49 -27.76 -13.08
C ALA A 46 46.50 -27.93 -11.91
N GLY A 47 45.36 -28.63 -11.98
CA GLY A 47 44.94 -29.80 -12.76
C GLY A 47 44.28 -30.76 -11.75
N GLY A 48 43.11 -31.33 -12.05
CA GLY A 48 42.51 -32.34 -11.16
C GLY A 48 41.01 -32.55 -11.34
N VAL A 49 40.66 -33.55 -12.16
CA VAL A 49 39.33 -34.16 -12.32
C VAL A 49 39.23 -35.37 -11.39
N LEU A 50 38.05 -35.61 -10.79
CA LEU A 50 37.44 -36.88 -10.32
C LEU A 50 36.11 -36.48 -9.66
N GLY A 51 34.93 -37.06 -9.87
CA GLY A 51 34.55 -38.37 -10.38
C GLY A 51 33.95 -39.23 -9.26
N VAL A 52 32.69 -39.67 -9.44
CA VAL A 52 32.03 -40.90 -8.91
C VAL A 52 31.01 -40.78 -7.75
N GLN A 53 29.75 -41.02 -8.16
CA GLN A 53 28.64 -41.87 -7.63
C GLN A 53 28.59 -42.41 -6.18
N GLY A 54 27.36 -42.37 -5.63
CA GLY A 54 26.58 -43.58 -5.27
C GLY A 54 26.55 -44.06 -3.81
N GLY A 55 25.36 -44.32 -3.27
CA GLY A 55 25.19 -45.13 -2.04
C GLY A 55 23.81 -45.02 -1.36
N GLN A 56 23.01 -46.09 -1.47
CA GLN A 56 21.79 -46.36 -0.69
C GLN A 56 22.10 -46.95 0.70
N GLY A 57 21.16 -46.86 1.63
CA GLY A 57 20.89 -47.90 2.64
C GLY A 57 20.58 -47.43 4.07
N GLY A 58 19.54 -48.01 4.69
CA GLY A 58 19.46 -48.15 6.15
C GLY A 58 18.10 -47.91 6.82
N HIS A 59 17.38 -48.99 7.15
CA HIS A 59 16.21 -49.06 8.04
C HIS A 59 16.60 -49.17 9.52
N GLU A 60 15.78 -48.66 10.47
CA GLU A 60 15.42 -49.26 11.79
C GLU A 60 14.45 -48.33 12.56
N ARG A 61 13.15 -48.66 12.73
CA ARG A 61 12.45 -49.34 13.87
C ARG A 61 12.53 -48.66 15.26
N LEU A 62 11.36 -48.22 15.77
CA LEU A 62 10.88 -48.33 17.18
C LEU A 62 9.43 -47.78 17.23
N LEU A 63 8.38 -48.61 17.28
CA LEU A 63 7.68 -49.21 18.44
C LEU A 63 6.85 -48.23 19.33
N ALA A 64 5.53 -48.29 19.11
CA ALA A 64 4.38 -48.39 20.04
C ALA A 64 4.06 -47.31 21.13
N CYS A 65 2.78 -46.90 21.07
CA CYS A 65 1.90 -46.16 22.00
C CYS A 65 1.64 -46.93 23.36
N PRO A 66 0.68 -46.58 24.28
CA PRO A 66 -0.40 -45.55 24.27
C PRO A 66 -0.81 -44.92 25.66
N GLY A 67 -1.91 -44.14 25.66
CA GLY A 67 -2.76 -43.80 26.82
C GLY A 67 -2.86 -42.28 27.09
N GLU A 68 -3.98 -41.63 27.42
CA GLU A 68 -5.38 -42.00 27.69
C GLU A 68 -6.19 -40.68 27.81
N ALA A 69 -7.52 -40.76 27.87
CA ALA A 69 -8.49 -39.68 27.63
C ALA A 69 -8.95 -38.85 28.87
N ALA A 70 -9.26 -37.56 28.63
CA ALA A 70 -10.35 -36.71 29.20
C ALA A 70 -10.42 -36.46 30.75
N PRO A 71 -11.22 -35.49 31.31
CA PRO A 71 -12.34 -34.73 30.71
C PRO A 71 -12.50 -33.22 31.09
N ARG A 72 -13.61 -32.68 30.58
CA ARG A 72 -14.20 -31.32 30.66
C ARG A 72 -14.54 -30.83 32.09
N ALA A 73 -14.56 -29.49 32.26
CA ALA A 73 -15.41 -28.81 33.25
C ALA A 73 -15.91 -27.44 32.74
N ALA A 74 -17.16 -27.14 33.07
CA ALA A 74 -17.93 -25.94 32.72
C ALA A 74 -18.06 -24.98 33.93
N ARG A 75 -18.27 -23.67 33.69
CA ARG A 75 -18.99 -22.69 34.55
C ARG A 75 -19.05 -21.34 33.83
N GLN A 76 -20.23 -20.91 33.34
CA GLN A 76 -21.30 -20.13 33.98
C GLN A 76 -21.15 -18.60 33.91
N ARG A 77 -22.19 -17.99 33.34
CA ARG A 77 -22.48 -16.56 33.14
C ARG A 77 -22.96 -15.87 34.42
N ARG A 78 -22.70 -14.56 34.58
CA ARG A 78 -23.63 -13.59 35.21
C ARG A 78 -23.46 -12.20 34.57
N GLY A 79 -24.60 -11.55 34.28
CA GLY A 79 -24.73 -10.28 33.56
C GLY A 79 -24.67 -9.02 34.42
N PRO A 80 -24.98 -7.84 33.83
CA PRO A 80 -24.68 -6.52 34.38
C PRO A 80 -25.87 -5.91 35.15
N ARG A 81 -25.59 -4.92 36.02
CA ARG A 81 -26.62 -4.01 36.54
C ARG A 81 -26.21 -2.55 36.39
N THR A 82 -27.08 -1.87 35.67
CA THR A 82 -27.33 -0.43 35.55
C THR A 82 -27.74 0.20 36.89
N GLY A 83 -27.52 1.51 37.05
CA GLY A 83 -28.09 2.27 38.16
C GLY A 83 -27.73 3.76 38.13
N THR A 84 -28.59 4.53 37.49
CA THR A 84 -28.58 5.99 37.34
C THR A 84 -28.88 6.76 38.62
N CYS A 85 -28.18 7.89 38.78
CA CYS A 85 -28.64 9.25 39.11
C CYS A 85 -29.89 9.44 40.00
N LYS A 86 -29.77 10.25 41.08
CA LYS A 86 -30.53 11.50 41.30
C LYS A 86 -30.17 12.19 42.63
N LEU A 87 -29.85 13.49 42.51
CA LEU A 87 -30.34 14.64 43.28
C LEU A 87 -30.36 14.56 44.82
N PHE A 88 -29.65 15.48 45.51
CA PHE A 88 -30.25 16.64 46.18
C PHE A 88 -29.16 17.60 46.70
N SER A 89 -29.44 18.89 46.51
CA SER A 89 -28.65 20.07 46.92
C SER A 89 -29.13 20.56 48.32
N PRO A 90 -28.75 21.75 48.83
CA PRO A 90 -27.53 22.05 49.57
C PRO A 90 -27.83 22.60 50.99
N ASN A 91 -26.78 23.10 51.66
CA ASN A 91 -26.78 23.96 52.85
C ASN A 91 -26.89 23.27 54.22
N CYS A 92 -25.76 23.14 54.91
CA CYS A 92 -25.60 23.89 56.16
C CYS A 92 -24.12 24.13 56.47
N ARG A 93 -23.80 25.40 56.71
CA ARG A 93 -22.54 25.87 57.28
C ARG A 93 -22.51 25.45 58.75
N VAL A 94 -21.32 25.21 59.30
CA VAL A 94 -20.68 26.04 60.33
C VAL A 94 -19.44 25.30 60.84
N ALA A 95 -18.38 26.08 61.00
CA ALA A 95 -17.05 25.72 61.42
C ALA A 95 -16.96 25.26 62.88
N SER A 96 -15.96 24.43 63.20
CA SER A 96 -14.87 24.86 64.10
C SER A 96 -13.87 23.72 64.38
N THR A 97 -12.61 24.03 64.06
CA THR A 97 -11.37 23.76 64.83
C THR A 97 -10.92 22.34 65.20
N SER A 98 -9.68 22.09 64.77
CA SER A 98 -8.58 21.43 65.49
C SER A 98 -8.64 19.91 65.67
N THR A 99 -7.87 19.18 64.85
CA THR A 99 -6.61 18.56 65.31
C THR A 99 -5.84 17.92 64.14
N ARG A 100 -4.52 18.05 64.22
CA ARG A 100 -3.53 17.58 63.26
C ARG A 100 -3.32 16.07 63.45
N ALA A 101 -3.70 15.25 62.47
CA ALA A 101 -3.28 13.85 62.40
C ALA A 101 -2.90 13.47 60.96
N ARG A 102 -1.74 12.84 60.84
CA ARG A 102 -0.99 12.53 59.62
C ARG A 102 -1.83 11.80 58.57
N ARG A 103 -1.84 12.31 57.34
CA ARG A 103 -2.40 11.60 56.19
C ARG A 103 -1.28 10.85 55.46
N ILE A 104 -1.31 9.53 55.59
CA ILE A 104 -0.55 8.58 54.78
C ILE A 104 -1.02 8.72 53.32
N GLN A 105 -0.10 9.04 52.41
CA GLN A 105 -0.33 8.97 50.96
C GLN A 105 -0.40 7.48 50.54
N PRO A 106 -1.35 7.06 49.69
CA PRO A 106 -1.22 5.81 48.98
C PRO A 106 -0.23 6.03 47.82
N CYS A 107 0.91 5.36 47.95
CA CYS A 107 1.83 5.09 46.86
C CYS A 107 1.15 4.12 45.88
N CYS A 108 1.00 4.51 44.62
CA CYS A 108 0.92 3.55 43.52
C CYS A 108 1.56 4.16 42.29
N SER A 109 2.87 3.97 42.22
CA SER A 109 3.72 4.16 41.05
C SER A 109 3.44 3.04 40.05
N SER A 110 2.89 3.40 38.89
CA SER A 110 3.12 2.65 37.66
C SER A 110 3.65 3.62 36.61
N SER A 111 4.96 3.52 36.39
CA SER A 111 5.73 4.35 35.48
C SER A 111 5.23 4.19 34.03
N ARG A 112 4.36 5.10 33.59
CA ARG A 112 4.28 5.41 32.16
C ARG A 112 5.54 6.17 31.79
N ARG A 113 6.52 5.48 31.20
CA ARG A 113 7.60 6.15 30.47
C ARG A 113 6.93 6.91 29.33
N LYS A 114 6.77 8.22 29.50
CA LYS A 114 6.62 9.13 28.35
C LYS A 114 7.88 8.92 27.50
N ILE A 115 7.72 8.33 26.32
CA ILE A 115 8.76 8.45 25.29
C ILE A 115 8.81 9.95 24.99
N MET A 116 9.94 10.55 25.31
CA MET A 116 10.21 11.96 25.09
C MET A 116 10.23 12.21 23.58
N GLU A 117 9.37 13.12 23.16
CA GLU A 117 9.40 13.80 21.87
C GLU A 117 10.63 14.72 21.85
N GLY A 118 11.81 14.11 21.71
CA GLY A 118 13.04 14.83 21.45
C GLY A 118 13.00 15.33 20.03
N ALA A 119 13.09 16.65 19.83
CA ALA A 119 13.24 17.24 18.52
C ALA A 119 14.59 16.81 17.92
N ILE A 120 14.63 15.65 17.26
CA ILE A 120 15.71 15.26 16.35
C ILE A 120 15.77 16.37 15.30
N SER A 121 16.83 17.18 15.33
CA SER A 121 17.09 18.13 14.25
C SER A 121 17.49 17.29 13.03
N VAL A 122 16.57 17.10 12.09
CA VAL A 122 16.91 16.47 10.82
C VAL A 122 17.95 17.36 10.14
N PRO A 123 19.09 16.83 9.68
CA PRO A 123 20.08 17.61 8.97
C PRO A 123 19.42 18.38 7.83
N ALA A 124 19.79 19.65 7.64
CA ALA A 124 19.09 20.55 6.72
C ALA A 124 18.94 19.99 5.28
N ASN A 125 19.83 19.09 4.86
CA ASN A 125 19.88 18.49 3.53
C ASN A 125 19.22 17.11 3.41
N THR A 126 18.67 16.53 4.48
CA THR A 126 17.99 15.23 4.40
C THR A 126 16.60 15.41 3.79
N ARG A 127 16.26 14.57 2.81
CA ARG A 127 14.91 14.54 2.22
C ARG A 127 13.92 13.93 3.20
N VAL A 128 12.71 14.48 3.24
CA VAL A 128 11.60 13.98 4.04
C VAL A 128 10.55 13.36 3.13
N ALA A 129 10.13 12.13 3.45
CA ALA A 129 9.09 11.41 2.73
C ALA A 129 7.90 11.09 3.63
N VAL A 130 6.70 11.08 3.05
CA VAL A 130 5.49 10.49 3.65
C VAL A 130 5.08 9.30 2.81
N VAL A 131 4.82 8.16 3.44
CA VAL A 131 4.28 6.97 2.76
C VAL A 131 2.93 6.61 3.40
N THR A 132 1.85 6.71 2.60
CA THR A 132 0.52 6.34 3.09
C THR A 132 0.32 4.83 3.13
N GLY A 133 -0.24 4.30 4.23
CA GLY A 133 -0.42 2.86 4.38
C GLY A 133 0.90 2.09 4.48
N GLY A 134 1.87 2.66 5.18
CA GLY A 134 3.24 2.13 5.31
C GLY A 134 3.43 1.01 6.34
N ASN A 135 2.38 0.53 7.02
CA ASN A 135 2.52 -0.47 8.07
C ASN A 135 2.63 -1.93 7.57
N LYS A 136 2.40 -2.19 6.28
CA LYS A 136 2.47 -3.54 5.69
C LYS A 136 2.64 -3.49 4.16
N GLY A 137 2.88 -4.66 3.56
CA GLY A 137 2.88 -4.84 2.10
C GLY A 137 3.88 -3.92 1.40
N ILE A 138 3.49 -3.40 0.23
CA ILE A 138 4.33 -2.52 -0.60
C ILE A 138 4.76 -1.26 0.18
N GLY A 139 3.83 -0.60 0.89
CA GLY A 139 4.13 0.62 1.63
C GLY A 139 5.24 0.46 2.68
N LEU A 140 5.26 -0.68 3.39
CA LEU A 140 6.33 -0.96 4.35
C LEU A 140 7.70 -1.10 3.68
N GLU A 141 7.75 -1.77 2.53
CA GLU A 141 8.97 -1.93 1.76
C GLU A 141 9.44 -0.61 1.13
N VAL A 142 8.51 0.25 0.71
CA VAL A 142 8.85 1.62 0.30
C VAL A 142 9.48 2.39 1.46
N CYS A 143 8.90 2.34 2.67
CA CYS A 143 9.50 2.96 3.85
C CYS A 143 10.93 2.46 4.09
N ARG A 144 11.12 1.13 4.07
CA ARG A 144 12.43 0.49 4.27
C ARG A 144 13.46 0.97 3.25
N GLN A 145 13.08 0.97 1.97
CA GLN A 145 13.99 1.31 0.87
C GLN A 145 14.30 2.80 0.82
N LEU A 146 13.34 3.69 1.07
CA LEU A 146 13.59 5.13 1.17
C LEU A 146 14.53 5.43 2.35
N ALA A 147 14.27 4.86 3.54
CA ALA A 147 15.13 5.04 4.71
C ALA A 147 16.55 4.48 4.47
N GLY A 148 16.67 3.32 3.82
CA GLY A 148 17.96 2.75 3.42
C GLY A 148 18.74 3.62 2.42
N ASN A 149 18.07 4.57 1.74
CA ASN A 149 18.68 5.58 0.88
C ASN A 149 18.86 6.94 1.59
N GLY A 150 18.81 6.97 2.93
CA GLY A 150 19.07 8.16 3.75
C GLY A 150 17.94 9.18 3.73
N VAL A 151 16.71 8.78 3.37
CA VAL A 151 15.51 9.63 3.44
C VAL A 151 14.89 9.49 4.83
N THR A 152 14.53 10.60 5.48
CA THR A 152 13.70 10.54 6.69
C THR A 152 12.26 10.21 6.28
N VAL A 153 11.71 9.10 6.78
CA VAL A 153 10.39 8.61 6.36
C VAL A 153 9.38 8.77 7.48
N VAL A 154 8.30 9.49 7.19
CA VAL A 154 7.07 9.47 7.99
C VAL A 154 6.20 8.33 7.47
N LEU A 155 6.30 7.18 8.16
CA LEU A 155 5.46 6.01 7.94
C LEU A 155 4.09 6.28 8.52
N THR A 156 3.04 6.21 7.69
CA THR A 156 1.68 6.42 8.19
C THR A 156 0.79 5.19 8.10
N ALA A 157 -0.10 5.05 9.06
CA ALA A 157 -1.05 3.96 9.14
C ALA A 157 -2.31 4.40 9.89
N ARG A 158 -3.42 3.72 9.60
CA ARG A 158 -4.70 3.98 10.28
C ARG A 158 -4.67 3.53 11.74
N ASP A 159 -4.07 2.37 11.97
CA ASP A 159 -3.95 1.73 13.27
C ASP A 159 -2.59 2.05 13.90
N GLU A 160 -2.62 2.65 15.09
CA GLU A 160 -1.41 3.10 15.79
C GLU A 160 -0.52 1.94 16.23
N ALA A 161 -1.11 0.82 16.67
CA ALA A 161 -0.35 -0.33 17.13
C ALA A 161 0.42 -1.00 15.98
N ARG A 162 -0.24 -1.20 14.83
CA ARG A 162 0.39 -1.74 13.62
C ARG A 162 1.43 -0.77 13.05
N GLY A 163 1.18 0.54 13.13
CA GLY A 163 2.14 1.56 12.73
C GLY A 163 3.41 1.57 13.59
N GLY A 164 3.24 1.56 14.92
CA GLY A 164 4.35 1.49 15.88
C GLY A 164 5.19 0.23 15.71
N ALA A 165 4.54 -0.94 15.61
CA ALA A 165 5.23 -2.21 15.38
C ALA A 165 6.00 -2.24 14.05
N ALA A 166 5.48 -1.58 13.00
CA ALA A 166 6.19 -1.46 11.73
C ALA A 166 7.46 -0.59 11.85
N VAL A 167 7.41 0.51 12.61
CA VAL A 167 8.59 1.33 12.88
C VAL A 167 9.62 0.60 13.73
N GLU A 168 9.19 -0.13 14.77
CA GLU A 168 10.08 -0.96 15.59
C GLU A 168 10.83 -1.99 14.72
N LYS A 169 10.11 -2.70 13.84
CA LYS A 169 10.71 -3.67 12.91
C LYS A 169 11.73 -3.04 11.97
N LEU A 170 11.50 -1.81 11.50
CA LEU A 170 12.48 -1.10 10.67
C LEU A 170 13.68 -0.63 11.50
N GLY A 171 13.47 -0.22 12.76
CA GLY A 171 14.52 0.11 13.71
C GLY A 171 15.45 -1.06 14.02
N GLU A 172 14.91 -2.29 14.13
CA GLU A 172 15.70 -3.53 14.28
C GLU A 172 16.65 -3.79 13.09
N LEU A 173 16.32 -3.26 11.91
CA LEU A 173 17.16 -3.31 10.71
C LEU A 173 18.17 -2.15 10.65
N GLY A 174 18.27 -1.33 11.70
CA GLY A 174 19.17 -0.18 11.76
C GLY A 174 18.62 1.08 11.06
N LEU A 175 17.34 1.10 10.68
CA LEU A 175 16.71 2.24 10.02
C LEU A 175 16.04 3.17 11.05
N SER A 176 16.83 3.99 11.72
CA SER A 176 16.36 4.89 12.79
C SER A 176 15.62 6.14 12.28
N ASP A 177 15.74 6.47 11.00
CA ASP A 177 15.13 7.67 10.39
C ASP A 177 13.68 7.45 9.93
N VAL A 178 12.97 6.49 10.55
CA VAL A 178 11.56 6.22 10.29
C VAL A 178 10.72 6.63 11.49
N ILE A 179 9.76 7.52 11.27
CA ILE A 179 8.89 8.08 12.29
C ILE A 179 7.45 7.66 11.98
N PHE A 180 6.71 7.22 12.99
CA PHE A 180 5.29 6.93 12.84
C PHE A 180 4.43 8.19 12.98
N HIS A 181 3.41 8.33 12.13
CA HIS A 181 2.28 9.22 12.37
C HIS A 181 0.97 8.56 11.94
N GLN A 182 -0.09 8.67 12.73
CA GLN A 182 -1.41 8.12 12.38
C GLN A 182 -2.00 8.85 11.15
N LEU A 183 -2.59 8.11 10.21
CA LEU A 183 -3.31 8.65 9.05
C LEU A 183 -4.45 7.73 8.60
N GLU A 184 -5.68 8.25 8.59
CA GLU A 184 -6.82 7.75 7.81
C GLU A 184 -7.07 8.73 6.65
N ILE A 185 -6.74 8.29 5.44
CA ILE A 185 -6.79 9.14 4.24
C ILE A 185 -8.22 9.54 3.85
N THR A 186 -9.24 8.95 4.46
CA THR A 186 -10.64 9.30 4.23
C THR A 186 -11.25 10.17 5.35
N ASP A 187 -10.42 10.66 6.28
CA ASP A 187 -10.78 11.54 7.39
C ASP A 187 -9.97 12.85 7.33
N ALA A 188 -10.65 13.95 7.01
CA ALA A 188 -10.05 15.28 6.91
C ALA A 188 -9.34 15.73 8.20
N SER A 189 -9.82 15.33 9.39
CA SER A 189 -9.18 15.66 10.67
C SER A 189 -7.85 14.92 10.84
N SER A 190 -7.80 13.64 10.46
CA SER A 190 -6.57 12.85 10.44
C SER A 190 -5.53 13.44 9.47
N ILE A 191 -5.97 13.84 8.27
CA ILE A 191 -5.11 14.49 7.27
C ILE A 191 -4.58 15.83 7.80
N GLY A 192 -5.43 16.67 8.38
CA GLY A 192 -5.05 17.96 8.94
C GLY A 192 -4.00 17.85 10.06
N ARG A 193 -4.13 16.83 10.93
CA ARG A 193 -3.12 16.54 11.97
C ARG A 193 -1.77 16.17 11.37
N LEU A 194 -1.74 15.36 10.31
CA LEU A 194 -0.50 15.03 9.61
C LEU A 194 0.13 16.27 8.97
N ALA A 195 -0.65 17.11 8.30
CA ALA A 195 -0.16 18.32 7.68
C ALA A 195 0.48 19.28 8.70
N GLU A 196 -0.18 19.49 9.85
CA GLU A 196 0.35 20.34 10.93
C GLU A 196 1.62 19.76 11.56
N PHE A 197 1.65 18.43 11.77
CA PHE A 197 2.86 17.74 12.23
C PHE A 197 4.03 17.97 11.27
N LEU A 198 3.84 17.76 9.97
CA LEU A 198 4.90 17.93 8.96
C LEU A 198 5.38 19.38 8.89
N LYS A 199 4.44 20.33 8.92
CA LYS A 199 4.74 21.77 8.92
C LYS A 199 5.56 22.17 10.15
N THR A 200 5.11 21.79 11.35
CA THR A 200 5.80 22.11 12.60
C THR A 200 7.17 21.44 12.69
N ARG A 201 7.28 20.20 12.21
CA ARG A 201 8.48 19.38 12.40
C ARG A 201 9.56 19.62 11.35
N PHE A 202 9.16 19.77 10.09
CA PHE A 202 10.07 19.80 8.94
C PHE A 202 9.94 21.07 8.11
N GLY A 203 8.77 21.72 8.12
CA GLY A 203 8.48 22.94 7.34
C GLY A 203 8.36 22.72 5.82
N ARG A 204 8.60 21.49 5.34
CA ARG A 204 8.51 21.08 3.94
C ARG A 204 8.20 19.58 3.85
N LEU A 205 7.90 19.11 2.64
CA LEU A 205 7.82 17.70 2.29
C LEU A 205 8.51 17.50 0.93
N ASP A 206 9.45 16.56 0.83
CA ASP A 206 10.18 16.32 -0.43
C ASP A 206 9.50 15.22 -1.26
N ILE A 207 8.92 14.20 -0.61
CA ILE A 207 8.33 13.04 -1.29
C ILE A 207 7.00 12.66 -0.63
N LEU A 208 5.93 12.59 -1.41
CA LEU A 208 4.67 11.96 -1.01
C LEU A 208 4.45 10.69 -1.84
N VAL A 209 4.38 9.53 -1.17
CA VAL A 209 3.98 8.27 -1.79
C VAL A 209 2.56 7.92 -1.37
N ASN A 210 1.62 8.04 -2.32
CA ASN A 210 0.23 7.64 -2.14
C ASN A 210 0.09 6.15 -2.45
N ASN A 211 0.29 5.32 -1.42
CA ASN A 211 0.25 3.86 -1.51
C ASN A 211 -1.05 3.25 -0.92
N ALA A 212 -1.69 3.91 0.05
CA ALA A 212 -2.89 3.38 0.69
C ALA A 212 -4.03 3.15 -0.33
N ALA A 213 -4.52 1.90 -0.40
CA ALA A 213 -5.58 1.50 -1.31
C ALA A 213 -6.34 0.26 -0.79
N ILE A 214 -7.53 0.02 -1.35
CA ILE A 214 -8.32 -1.20 -1.18
C ILE A 214 -8.76 -1.77 -2.53
N GLY A 215 -9.16 -3.04 -2.58
CA GLY A 215 -9.55 -3.70 -3.83
C GLY A 215 -10.93 -3.30 -4.35
N GLY A 216 -11.78 -2.67 -3.53
CA GLY A 216 -13.15 -2.30 -3.94
C GLY A 216 -14.10 -3.50 -4.12
N VAL A 217 -13.72 -4.68 -3.62
CA VAL A 217 -14.50 -5.92 -3.68
C VAL A 217 -14.74 -6.51 -2.29
N GLN A 218 -15.73 -7.38 -2.18
CA GLN A 218 -15.97 -8.23 -1.01
C GLN A 218 -15.69 -9.69 -1.39
N TYR A 219 -14.77 -10.35 -0.67
CA TYR A 219 -14.50 -11.78 -0.87
C TYR A 219 -15.57 -12.64 -0.17
N ALA A 220 -15.83 -13.82 -0.72
CA ALA A 220 -16.86 -14.74 -0.23
C ALA A 220 -16.59 -15.29 1.18
N HIS A 221 -15.32 -15.36 1.62
CA HIS A 221 -14.91 -16.10 2.82
C HIS A 221 -14.66 -15.30 4.12
N ASP A 222 -14.54 -13.96 4.12
CA ASP A 222 -14.77 -13.13 5.32
C ASP A 222 -14.70 -11.62 4.99
N THR A 223 -15.35 -10.84 5.85
CA THR A 223 -15.63 -9.40 5.79
C THR A 223 -14.44 -8.47 6.11
N ASP A 224 -13.31 -9.02 6.57
CA ASP A 224 -12.14 -8.23 6.98
C ASP A 224 -10.85 -8.75 6.30
N TYR A 225 -10.60 -8.25 5.09
CA TYR A 225 -9.36 -8.49 4.30
C TYR A 225 -9.10 -9.90 3.77
N GLY A 226 -10.13 -10.57 3.22
CA GLY A 226 -9.91 -11.62 2.21
C GLY A 226 -8.86 -12.67 2.58
N SER A 227 -8.92 -13.22 3.79
CA SER A 227 -8.06 -14.34 4.13
C SER A 227 -8.55 -15.58 3.38
N VAL A 228 -7.74 -16.06 2.44
CA VAL A 228 -7.91 -17.40 1.87
C VAL A 228 -7.27 -18.45 2.76
N THR A 229 -7.85 -19.65 2.75
CA THR A 229 -7.35 -20.84 3.41
C THR A 229 -5.97 -21.24 2.88
N THR A 230 -5.24 -22.06 3.63
CA THR A 230 -3.95 -22.60 3.18
C THR A 230 -4.08 -23.37 1.87
N GLU A 231 -5.15 -24.16 1.73
CA GLU A 231 -5.45 -24.95 0.52
C GLU A 231 -5.69 -24.06 -0.71
N GLU A 232 -6.44 -22.96 -0.54
CA GLU A 232 -6.65 -21.97 -1.61
C GLU A 232 -5.34 -21.27 -2.00
N LYS A 233 -4.45 -20.97 -1.03
CA LYS A 233 -3.13 -20.41 -1.34
C LYS A 233 -2.28 -21.37 -2.16
N GLU A 234 -2.27 -22.65 -1.80
CA GLU A 234 -1.56 -23.69 -2.56
C GLU A 234 -2.13 -23.81 -3.98
N THR A 235 -3.46 -23.83 -4.10
CA THR A 235 -4.16 -23.87 -5.40
C THR A 235 -3.80 -22.66 -6.27
N LEU A 236 -3.91 -21.44 -5.71
CA LEU A 236 -3.57 -20.20 -6.41
C LEU A 236 -2.09 -20.14 -6.81
N SER A 237 -1.19 -20.76 -6.03
CA SER A 237 0.24 -20.75 -6.34
C SER A 237 0.58 -21.54 -7.62
N ALA A 238 -0.21 -22.54 -7.96
CA ALA A 238 -0.05 -23.37 -9.15
C ALA A 238 -0.71 -22.77 -10.42
N MET A 239 -1.55 -21.73 -10.24
CA MET A 239 -2.28 -21.08 -11.33
C MET A 239 -1.42 -20.05 -12.07
N ASP A 240 -1.64 -19.93 -13.38
CA ASP A 240 -1.17 -18.80 -14.19
C ASP A 240 -1.95 -17.51 -13.87
N MET A 241 -1.63 -16.40 -14.56
CA MET A 241 -2.22 -15.09 -14.27
C MET A 241 -3.73 -15.08 -14.53
N ASP A 242 -4.17 -15.62 -15.67
CA ASP A 242 -5.58 -15.67 -16.07
C ASP A 242 -6.40 -16.51 -15.11
N GLN A 243 -5.90 -17.69 -14.77
CA GLN A 243 -6.54 -18.60 -13.82
C GLN A 243 -6.70 -17.94 -12.45
N ARG A 244 -5.69 -17.19 -11.98
CA ARG A 244 -5.78 -16.45 -10.71
C ARG A 244 -6.83 -15.37 -10.76
N PHE A 245 -6.87 -14.56 -11.81
CA PHE A 245 -7.89 -13.51 -11.94
C PHE A 245 -9.30 -14.08 -12.09
N GLY A 246 -9.45 -15.17 -12.84
CA GLY A 246 -10.71 -15.92 -12.94
C GLY A 246 -11.16 -16.42 -11.58
N TRP A 247 -10.26 -17.05 -10.83
CA TRP A 247 -10.54 -17.51 -9.47
C TRP A 247 -10.93 -16.35 -8.54
N LEU A 248 -10.17 -15.24 -8.57
CA LEU A 248 -10.45 -14.06 -7.74
C LEU A 248 -11.83 -13.49 -8.04
N TRP A 249 -12.20 -13.41 -9.33
CA TRP A 249 -13.50 -12.92 -9.74
C TRP A 249 -14.64 -13.84 -9.29
N GLU A 250 -14.48 -15.16 -9.40
CA GLU A 250 -15.47 -16.13 -8.93
C GLU A 250 -15.66 -16.10 -7.40
N ASN A 251 -14.62 -15.68 -6.67
CA ASN A 251 -14.59 -15.66 -5.20
C ASN A 251 -14.76 -14.25 -4.60
N CYS A 252 -15.06 -13.24 -5.40
CA CYS A 252 -15.40 -11.92 -4.92
C CYS A 252 -16.68 -11.36 -5.56
N ARG A 253 -17.17 -10.27 -4.97
CA ARG A 253 -18.34 -9.53 -5.44
C ARG A 253 -18.04 -8.05 -5.40
N GLU A 254 -18.44 -7.35 -6.45
CA GLU A 254 -18.55 -5.89 -6.42
C GLU A 254 -19.98 -5.52 -6.02
N THR A 255 -20.12 -4.78 -4.93
CA THR A 255 -21.41 -4.23 -4.48
C THR A 255 -21.35 -2.70 -4.56
N TYR A 256 -22.51 -2.06 -4.54
CA TYR A 256 -22.59 -0.60 -4.52
C TYR A 256 -21.80 0.01 -3.34
N ASP A 257 -21.82 -0.63 -2.17
CA ASP A 257 -21.08 -0.18 -1.00
C ASP A 257 -19.57 -0.38 -1.15
N THR A 258 -19.11 -1.50 -1.73
CA THR A 258 -17.67 -1.68 -2.00
C THR A 258 -17.19 -0.74 -3.10
N ALA A 259 -18.05 -0.41 -4.07
CA ALA A 259 -17.77 0.58 -5.12
C ALA A 259 -17.53 1.97 -4.52
N LYS A 260 -18.49 2.50 -3.74
CA LYS A 260 -18.33 3.80 -3.04
C LYS A 260 -17.11 3.81 -2.13
N LYS A 261 -16.88 2.75 -1.35
CA LYS A 261 -15.72 2.66 -0.46
C LYS A 261 -14.42 2.65 -1.25
N GLY A 262 -14.37 1.93 -2.37
CA GLY A 262 -13.24 1.86 -3.29
C GLY A 262 -12.85 3.23 -3.82
N LEU A 263 -13.82 3.98 -4.37
CA LEU A 263 -13.58 5.35 -4.86
C LEU A 263 -13.18 6.30 -3.73
N ARG A 264 -13.87 6.23 -2.59
CA ARG A 264 -13.58 7.07 -1.42
C ARG A 264 -12.14 6.91 -0.96
N THR A 265 -11.62 5.69 -0.89
CA THR A 265 -10.25 5.44 -0.45
C THR A 265 -9.24 5.69 -1.57
N ASN A 266 -9.42 5.06 -2.74
CA ASN A 266 -8.37 4.99 -3.75
C ASN A 266 -8.22 6.26 -4.60
N TYR A 267 -9.24 7.12 -4.63
CA TYR A 267 -9.21 8.38 -5.36
C TYR A 267 -9.41 9.56 -4.41
N TYR A 268 -10.59 9.71 -3.81
CA TYR A 268 -10.89 10.91 -3.01
C TYR A 268 -9.99 11.06 -1.78
N GLY A 269 -9.62 9.97 -1.12
CA GLY A 269 -8.71 10.02 0.01
C GLY A 269 -7.29 10.39 -0.41
N THR A 270 -6.82 9.86 -1.55
CA THR A 270 -5.55 10.25 -2.15
C THR A 270 -5.55 11.72 -2.56
N LYS A 271 -6.62 12.20 -3.21
CA LYS A 271 -6.81 13.61 -3.58
C LYS A 271 -6.71 14.53 -2.37
N GLN A 272 -7.46 14.25 -1.30
CA GLN A 272 -7.44 15.06 -0.07
C GLN A 272 -6.06 15.09 0.60
N VAL A 273 -5.32 13.98 0.61
CA VAL A 273 -3.94 13.95 1.15
C VAL A 273 -3.02 14.82 0.31
N ILE A 274 -3.11 14.75 -1.02
CA ILE A 274 -2.31 15.58 -1.92
C ILE A 274 -2.61 17.06 -1.67
N GLU A 275 -3.88 17.46 -1.71
CA GLU A 275 -4.31 18.85 -1.51
C GLU A 275 -3.80 19.42 -0.17
N ALA A 276 -3.95 18.66 0.92
CA ALA A 276 -3.53 19.10 2.24
C ALA A 276 -2.01 19.24 2.39
N LEU A 277 -1.23 18.45 1.64
CA LEU A 277 0.24 18.44 1.71
C LEU A 277 0.89 19.24 0.58
N LEU A 278 0.13 19.71 -0.40
CA LEU A 278 0.62 20.44 -1.56
C LEU A 278 1.47 21.68 -1.19
N PRO A 279 1.08 22.53 -0.23
CA PRO A 279 1.92 23.67 0.16
C PRO A 279 3.30 23.26 0.71
N LEU A 280 3.39 22.12 1.40
CA LEU A 280 4.65 21.59 1.92
C LEU A 280 5.52 20.98 0.81
N LEU A 281 4.89 20.35 -0.18
CA LEU A 281 5.55 19.82 -1.38
C LEU A 281 6.15 20.95 -2.23
N GLN A 282 5.40 22.05 -2.41
CA GLN A 282 5.87 23.23 -3.14
C GLN A 282 6.99 23.98 -2.40
N ALA A 283 7.07 23.85 -1.08
CA ALA A 283 8.19 24.39 -0.30
C ALA A 283 9.50 23.59 -0.50
N SER A 284 9.44 22.39 -1.07
CA SER A 284 10.64 21.64 -1.46
C SER A 284 11.21 22.13 -2.80
N SER A 285 12.53 22.20 -2.89
CA SER A 285 13.21 22.50 -4.16
C SER A 285 13.16 21.37 -5.20
N ASP A 286 12.61 20.21 -4.82
CA ASP A 286 12.45 19.01 -5.65
C ASP A 286 11.27 18.17 -5.13
N GLY A 287 10.10 18.78 -4.96
CA GLY A 287 8.89 18.12 -4.45
C GLY A 287 8.36 17.03 -5.39
N ARG A 288 8.03 15.87 -4.83
CA ARG A 288 7.62 14.67 -5.59
C ARG A 288 6.32 14.09 -5.07
N ILE A 289 5.44 13.71 -6.00
CA ILE A 289 4.23 12.93 -5.72
C ILE A 289 4.32 11.64 -6.52
N VAL A 290 4.28 10.51 -5.83
CA VAL A 290 4.28 9.17 -6.43
C VAL A 290 2.97 8.49 -6.08
N ASN A 291 2.11 8.36 -7.09
CA ASN A 291 0.82 7.70 -6.96
C ASN A 291 0.96 6.23 -7.32
N VAL A 292 0.81 5.33 -6.34
CA VAL A 292 0.82 3.88 -6.59
C VAL A 292 -0.48 3.52 -7.29
N SER A 293 -0.38 3.37 -8.61
CA SER A 293 -1.50 3.09 -9.50
C SER A 293 -1.55 1.58 -9.81
N SER A 294 -2.07 1.22 -10.97
CA SER A 294 -2.12 -0.15 -11.45
C SER A 294 -2.08 -0.18 -12.96
N HIS A 295 -1.65 -1.30 -13.51
CA HIS A 295 -1.95 -1.69 -14.87
C HIS A 295 -3.45 -1.55 -15.20
N PHE A 296 -4.30 -1.87 -14.22
CA PHE A 296 -5.76 -1.69 -14.28
C PHE A 296 -6.23 -0.22 -14.40
N GLY A 297 -5.34 0.75 -14.32
CA GLY A 297 -5.65 2.16 -14.57
C GLY A 297 -5.44 2.60 -16.03
N GLN A 298 -5.09 1.69 -16.95
CA GLN A 298 -4.89 2.04 -18.36
C GLN A 298 -6.22 2.18 -19.11
N LEU A 299 -6.28 3.18 -20.00
CA LEU A 299 -7.51 3.53 -20.72
C LEU A 299 -7.94 2.48 -21.74
N ARG A 300 -7.04 1.61 -22.23
CA ARG A 300 -7.42 0.45 -23.07
C ARG A 300 -8.49 -0.45 -22.46
N LEU A 301 -8.61 -0.50 -21.12
CA LEU A 301 -9.59 -1.32 -20.41
C LEU A 301 -11.01 -0.72 -20.41
N PHE A 302 -11.16 0.53 -20.84
CA PHE A 302 -12.48 1.11 -21.08
C PHE A 302 -13.00 0.59 -22.43
N ARG A 303 -14.31 0.53 -22.64
CA ARG A 303 -14.90 0.16 -23.94
C ARG A 303 -15.64 1.34 -24.59
N ASN A 304 -15.96 2.35 -23.79
CA ASN A 304 -16.50 3.60 -24.28
C ASN A 304 -15.37 4.51 -24.79
N GLU A 305 -15.31 4.68 -26.11
CA GLU A 305 -14.28 5.50 -26.78
C GLU A 305 -14.39 6.99 -26.48
N GLU A 306 -15.58 7.51 -26.17
CA GLU A 306 -15.77 8.90 -25.75
C GLU A 306 -15.15 9.13 -24.37
N LEU A 307 -15.45 8.25 -23.40
CA LEU A 307 -14.84 8.31 -22.07
C LEU A 307 -13.32 8.17 -22.12
N LYS A 308 -12.77 7.31 -22.99
CA LYS A 308 -11.32 7.20 -23.19
C LYS A 308 -10.71 8.50 -23.68
N ARG A 309 -11.31 9.12 -24.70
CA ARG A 309 -10.82 10.38 -25.27
C ARG A 309 -10.86 11.48 -24.22
N GLU A 310 -11.96 11.58 -23.49
CA GLU A 310 -12.13 12.58 -22.44
C GLU A 310 -11.09 12.41 -21.31
N LEU A 311 -10.91 11.19 -20.79
CA LEU A 311 -9.89 10.92 -19.75
C LEU A 311 -8.45 11.09 -20.25
N ASN A 312 -8.22 11.08 -21.57
CA ASN A 312 -6.91 11.28 -22.17
C ASN A 312 -6.64 12.73 -22.62
N ASP A 313 -7.67 13.57 -22.70
CA ASP A 313 -7.59 14.98 -23.11
C ASP A 313 -7.09 15.86 -21.96
N ILE A 314 -5.84 15.65 -21.55
CA ILE A 314 -5.25 16.31 -20.39
C ILE A 314 -5.09 17.81 -20.57
N ASP A 315 -5.10 18.34 -21.79
CA ASP A 315 -5.03 19.79 -21.97
C ASP A 315 -6.33 20.47 -21.50
N ASN A 316 -7.47 19.76 -21.57
CA ASN A 316 -8.78 20.31 -21.22
C ASN A 316 -9.43 19.67 -19.98
N LEU A 317 -8.97 18.48 -19.57
CA LEU A 317 -9.54 17.77 -18.43
C LEU A 317 -9.31 18.54 -17.12
N THR A 318 -10.36 18.64 -16.32
CA THR A 318 -10.35 19.31 -15.00
C THR A 318 -10.68 18.33 -13.88
N GLU A 319 -10.34 18.72 -12.66
CA GLU A 319 -10.67 17.94 -11.48
C GLU A 319 -12.18 17.81 -11.26
N GLU A 320 -12.94 18.88 -11.47
CA GLU A 320 -14.40 18.87 -11.37
C GLU A 320 -14.99 17.88 -12.35
N ARG A 321 -14.43 17.82 -13.56
CA ARG A 321 -14.89 16.87 -14.57
C ARG A 321 -14.59 15.43 -14.20
N LEU A 322 -13.43 15.16 -13.60
CA LEU A 322 -13.15 13.83 -13.03
C LEU A 322 -14.16 13.45 -11.94
N ASP A 323 -14.51 14.39 -11.06
CA ASP A 323 -15.49 14.16 -10.00
C ASP A 323 -16.90 13.90 -10.57
N GLU A 324 -17.29 14.60 -11.66
CA GLU A 324 -18.52 14.31 -12.39
C GLU A 324 -18.53 12.92 -13.04
N LEU A 325 -17.43 12.53 -13.69
CA LEU A 325 -17.29 11.21 -14.31
C LEU A 325 -17.38 10.07 -13.28
N LEU A 326 -16.78 10.26 -12.09
CA LEU A 326 -16.92 9.30 -10.99
C LEU A 326 -18.36 9.24 -10.46
N ASN A 327 -19.05 10.37 -10.36
CA ASN A 327 -20.46 10.39 -9.99
C ASN A 327 -21.35 9.69 -11.03
N MET A 328 -21.03 9.82 -12.33
CA MET A 328 -21.69 9.08 -13.39
C MET A 328 -21.44 7.57 -13.24
N PHE A 329 -20.20 7.16 -13.03
CA PHE A 329 -19.86 5.74 -12.80
C PHE A 329 -20.62 5.14 -11.62
N VAL A 330 -20.71 5.85 -10.48
CA VAL A 330 -21.45 5.36 -9.30
C VAL A 330 -22.94 5.18 -9.61
N LYS A 331 -23.55 6.11 -10.35
CA LYS A 331 -24.95 6.01 -10.78
C LYS A 331 -25.16 4.84 -11.74
N ASP A 332 -24.27 4.66 -12.71
CA ASP A 332 -24.34 3.55 -13.66
C ASP A 332 -24.11 2.19 -12.96
N PHE A 333 -23.26 2.17 -11.93
CA PHE A 333 -23.04 1.02 -11.05
C PHE A 333 -24.30 0.64 -10.28
N GLU A 334 -24.93 1.61 -9.62
CA GLU A 334 -26.19 1.41 -8.89
C GLU A 334 -27.32 0.91 -9.80
N ALA A 335 -27.38 1.43 -11.04
CA ALA A 335 -28.36 1.03 -12.04
C ALA A 335 -28.04 -0.32 -12.72
N GLY A 336 -26.88 -0.94 -12.46
CA GLY A 336 -26.46 -2.18 -13.12
C GLY A 336 -26.13 -2.01 -14.61
N THR A 337 -25.73 -0.81 -15.03
CA THR A 337 -25.49 -0.43 -16.43
C THR A 337 -24.01 -0.19 -16.77
N VAL A 338 -23.09 -0.55 -15.87
CA VAL A 338 -21.63 -0.46 -16.07
C VAL A 338 -21.21 -1.03 -17.43
N ASP A 339 -21.67 -2.24 -17.75
CA ASP A 339 -21.30 -2.93 -18.99
C ASP A 339 -21.83 -2.18 -20.23
N SER A 340 -23.13 -1.88 -20.25
CA SER A 340 -23.79 -1.25 -21.41
C SER A 340 -23.35 0.19 -21.65
N ARG A 341 -22.84 0.88 -20.62
CA ARG A 341 -22.24 2.21 -20.71
C ARG A 341 -20.77 2.19 -21.14
N GLY A 342 -20.19 1.00 -21.29
CA GLY A 342 -18.82 0.80 -21.75
C GLY A 342 -17.76 1.13 -20.69
N TRP A 343 -18.13 1.12 -19.40
CA TRP A 343 -17.16 1.10 -18.32
C TRP A 343 -16.41 -0.26 -18.31
N PRO A 344 -15.22 -0.33 -17.69
CA PRO A 344 -14.48 -1.58 -17.58
C PRO A 344 -15.31 -2.67 -16.87
N LYS A 345 -15.28 -3.90 -17.38
CA LYS A 345 -15.85 -5.06 -16.66
C LYS A 345 -14.85 -5.51 -15.59
N TYR A 346 -15.30 -6.31 -14.62
CA TYR A 346 -14.49 -7.01 -13.61
C TYR A 346 -13.52 -6.14 -12.80
N PHE A 347 -13.69 -6.08 -11.48
CA PHE A 347 -12.93 -5.13 -10.65
C PHE A 347 -13.12 -3.68 -11.16
N SER A 348 -14.32 -3.40 -11.66
CA SER A 348 -14.68 -2.17 -12.38
C SER A 348 -14.36 -0.93 -11.56
N THR A 349 -14.72 -0.94 -10.27
CA THR A 349 -14.45 0.20 -9.37
C THR A 349 -12.96 0.44 -9.23
N TYR A 350 -12.17 -0.62 -9.08
CA TYR A 350 -10.73 -0.50 -8.92
C TYR A 350 -10.08 0.04 -10.20
N LYS A 351 -10.48 -0.48 -11.38
CA LYS A 351 -10.03 0.01 -12.69
C LYS A 351 -10.34 1.50 -12.87
N VAL A 352 -11.59 1.90 -12.63
CA VAL A 352 -12.03 3.30 -12.74
C VAL A 352 -11.29 4.20 -11.75
N ALA A 353 -11.13 3.79 -10.49
CA ALA A 353 -10.38 4.57 -9.50
C ALA A 353 -8.92 4.81 -9.92
N LYS A 354 -8.25 3.78 -10.46
CA LYS A 354 -6.84 3.89 -10.89
C LYS A 354 -6.68 4.69 -12.19
N ALA A 355 -7.62 4.58 -13.12
CA ALA A 355 -7.64 5.42 -14.32
C ALA A 355 -7.88 6.90 -13.98
N THR A 356 -8.78 7.18 -13.04
CA THR A 356 -9.03 8.54 -12.56
C THR A 356 -7.83 9.09 -11.80
N LEU A 357 -7.17 8.28 -10.97
CA LEU A 357 -5.91 8.66 -10.31
C LEU A 357 -4.80 8.97 -11.33
N ASN A 358 -4.71 8.20 -12.42
CA ASN A 358 -3.79 8.45 -13.51
C ASN A 358 -4.06 9.81 -14.18
N ALA A 359 -5.31 10.09 -14.53
CA ALA A 359 -5.73 11.36 -15.11
C ALA A 359 -5.44 12.54 -14.16
N TYR A 360 -5.82 12.42 -12.88
CA TYR A 360 -5.56 13.43 -11.85
C TYR A 360 -4.05 13.71 -11.67
N SER A 361 -3.22 12.67 -11.74
CA SER A 361 -1.76 12.84 -11.67
C SER A 361 -1.21 13.68 -12.84
N ARG A 362 -1.81 13.54 -14.03
CA ARG A 362 -1.44 14.33 -15.22
C ARG A 362 -1.96 15.77 -15.12
N ILE A 363 -3.14 15.99 -14.53
CA ILE A 363 -3.66 17.33 -14.18
C ILE A 363 -2.69 18.03 -13.22
N LEU A 364 -2.33 17.38 -12.12
CA LEU A 364 -1.37 17.92 -11.15
C LEU A 364 -0.01 18.23 -11.78
N ALA A 365 0.50 17.37 -12.67
CA ALA A 365 1.76 17.61 -13.37
C ALA A 365 1.69 18.85 -14.29
N ARG A 366 0.55 19.09 -14.93
CA ARG A 366 0.28 20.28 -15.77
C ARG A 366 0.19 21.54 -14.92
N GLU A 367 -0.53 21.48 -13.80
CA GLU A 367 -0.82 22.63 -12.95
C GLU A 367 0.34 23.02 -12.03
N HIS A 368 1.20 22.05 -11.70
CA HIS A 368 2.38 22.23 -10.84
C HIS A 368 3.66 21.76 -11.55
N PRO A 369 4.12 22.47 -12.60
CA PRO A 369 5.29 22.08 -13.38
C PRO A 369 6.61 22.06 -12.59
N GLU A 370 6.64 22.70 -11.42
CA GLU A 370 7.74 22.63 -10.46
C GLU A 370 7.88 21.24 -9.83
N LEU A 371 6.76 20.52 -9.64
CA LEU A 371 6.72 19.21 -8.99
C LEU A 371 7.01 18.06 -9.97
N ARG A 372 7.43 16.92 -9.43
CA ARG A 372 7.50 15.64 -10.15
C ARG A 372 6.32 14.76 -9.71
N VAL A 373 5.26 14.72 -10.51
CA VAL A 373 4.05 13.95 -10.20
C VAL A 373 3.95 12.76 -11.15
N ASN A 374 4.11 11.54 -10.65
CA ASN A 374 4.13 10.35 -11.50
C ASN A 374 3.30 9.21 -10.90
N CYS A 375 2.78 8.36 -11.77
CA CYS A 375 2.12 7.12 -11.41
C CYS A 375 3.07 5.93 -11.56
N VAL A 376 2.86 4.89 -10.76
CA VAL A 376 3.65 3.65 -10.85
C VAL A 376 2.79 2.42 -10.63
N HIS A 377 2.90 1.44 -11.51
CA HIS A 377 2.41 0.09 -11.28
C HIS A 377 3.47 -0.74 -10.55
N PRO A 378 3.20 -1.25 -9.35
CA PRO A 378 4.17 -2.03 -8.58
C PRO A 378 4.29 -3.49 -9.04
N GLY A 379 3.61 -3.89 -10.12
CA GLY A 379 3.45 -5.29 -10.52
C GLY A 379 2.36 -6.01 -9.72
N TYR A 380 2.20 -7.32 -9.97
CA TYR A 380 1.25 -8.16 -9.23
C TYR A 380 1.92 -8.77 -7.98
N VAL A 381 1.73 -8.10 -6.84
CA VAL A 381 2.52 -8.31 -5.61
C VAL A 381 1.76 -9.11 -4.54
N LYS A 382 2.42 -10.09 -3.93
CA LYS A 382 1.90 -10.94 -2.84
C LYS A 382 1.61 -10.14 -1.58
N THR A 383 0.40 -9.58 -1.48
CA THR A 383 -0.07 -8.79 -0.33
C THR A 383 -1.48 -9.19 0.09
N ASP A 384 -1.95 -8.71 1.23
CA ASP A 384 -3.35 -8.89 1.67
C ASP A 384 -4.35 -8.40 0.61
N LEU A 385 -4.03 -7.33 -0.14
CA LEU A 385 -4.89 -6.80 -1.21
C LEU A 385 -5.16 -7.84 -2.30
N THR A 386 -4.13 -8.61 -2.63
CA THR A 386 -4.17 -9.69 -3.62
C THR A 386 -4.31 -11.04 -2.94
N ILE A 387 -4.75 -11.13 -1.68
CA ILE A 387 -4.86 -12.40 -0.93
C ILE A 387 -3.59 -13.28 -0.98
N HIS A 388 -2.42 -12.65 -1.13
CA HIS A 388 -1.11 -13.26 -1.39
C HIS A 388 -0.97 -14.06 -2.70
N SER A 389 -1.88 -13.93 -3.66
CA SER A 389 -1.83 -14.58 -4.98
C SER A 389 -0.95 -13.86 -6.01
N GLY A 390 -0.14 -12.89 -5.63
CA GLY A 390 0.80 -12.22 -6.55
C GLY A 390 1.95 -13.11 -7.04
N PHE A 391 2.68 -12.65 -8.05
CA PHE A 391 3.94 -13.28 -8.49
C PHE A 391 5.16 -12.68 -7.78
N LEU A 392 5.11 -11.37 -7.51
CA LEU A 392 6.21 -10.61 -6.93
C LEU A 392 6.13 -10.55 -5.41
N THR A 393 7.27 -10.43 -4.76
CA THR A 393 7.37 -10.13 -3.34
C THR A 393 7.06 -8.67 -3.06
N PRO A 394 6.62 -8.32 -1.83
CA PRO A 394 6.49 -6.93 -1.40
C PRO A 394 7.75 -6.08 -1.64
N GLU A 395 8.93 -6.67 -1.49
CA GLU A 395 10.21 -5.99 -1.71
C GLU A 395 10.39 -5.58 -3.18
N GLU A 396 10.14 -6.51 -4.10
CA GLU A 396 10.18 -6.24 -5.55
C GLU A 396 9.10 -5.23 -5.98
N GLY A 397 7.92 -5.28 -5.37
CA GLY A 397 6.88 -4.26 -5.60
C GLY A 397 7.30 -2.89 -5.08
N GLY A 398 7.85 -2.84 -3.86
CA GLY A 398 8.34 -1.63 -3.21
C GLY A 398 9.48 -0.98 -3.98
N SER A 399 10.36 -1.75 -4.62
CA SER A 399 11.50 -1.21 -5.36
C SER A 399 11.09 -0.46 -6.62
N ARG A 400 10.01 -0.87 -7.29
CA ARG A 400 9.43 -0.13 -8.42
C ARG A 400 8.95 1.25 -7.98
N VAL A 401 8.28 1.33 -6.84
CA VAL A 401 7.77 2.60 -6.28
C VAL A 401 8.91 3.48 -5.76
N ALA A 402 9.85 2.90 -5.00
CA ALA A 402 11.00 3.60 -4.46
C ALA A 402 11.90 4.18 -5.58
N MET A 403 12.07 3.45 -6.69
CA MET A 403 12.79 3.95 -7.87
C MET A 403 12.19 5.27 -8.36
N VAL A 404 10.86 5.34 -8.56
CA VAL A 404 10.19 6.56 -9.04
C VAL A 404 10.33 7.70 -8.04
N ALA A 405 10.20 7.41 -6.74
CA ALA A 405 10.37 8.39 -5.66
C ALA A 405 11.81 8.96 -5.58
N LEU A 406 12.81 8.18 -6.01
CA LEU A 406 14.23 8.52 -5.95
C LEU A 406 14.82 8.98 -7.28
N LEU A 407 14.01 9.17 -8.33
CA LEU A 407 14.48 9.68 -9.62
C LEU A 407 15.30 10.97 -9.45
N PRO A 408 16.26 11.27 -10.35
CA PRO A 408 17.07 12.48 -10.26
C PRO A 408 16.22 13.77 -10.29
N LYS A 409 16.77 14.85 -9.71
CA LYS A 409 16.17 16.19 -9.75
C LYS A 409 15.92 16.63 -11.21
N GLY A 410 14.77 17.25 -11.46
CA GLY A 410 14.36 17.66 -12.80
C GLY A 410 13.93 16.51 -13.73
N GLY A 411 13.76 15.30 -13.19
CA GLY A 411 13.25 14.14 -13.94
C GLY A 411 11.82 14.33 -14.48
N VAL A 412 11.27 13.26 -15.06
CA VAL A 412 9.95 13.28 -15.69
C VAL A 412 8.82 13.63 -14.69
N THR A 413 7.77 14.24 -15.22
CA THR A 413 6.52 14.53 -14.52
C THR A 413 5.36 14.19 -15.47
N GLY A 414 4.21 13.80 -14.92
CA GLY A 414 3.05 13.37 -15.68
C GLY A 414 3.18 12.00 -16.35
N ALA A 415 4.11 11.15 -15.91
CA ALA A 415 4.37 9.83 -16.51
C ALA A 415 3.77 8.67 -15.71
N PHE A 416 3.57 7.54 -16.40
CA PHE A 416 3.21 6.25 -15.82
C PHE A 416 4.40 5.29 -15.92
N PHE A 417 4.74 4.63 -14.83
CA PHE A 417 5.86 3.68 -14.78
C PHE A 417 5.38 2.25 -14.59
N GLU A 418 5.98 1.34 -15.35
CA GLU A 418 5.76 -0.10 -15.28
C GLU A 418 7.08 -0.82 -15.57
N ASP A 419 7.42 -1.82 -14.76
CA ASP A 419 8.70 -2.56 -14.86
C ASP A 419 9.93 -1.67 -15.04
N PHE A 420 10.04 -0.68 -14.16
CA PHE A 420 11.15 0.28 -14.07
C PHE A 420 11.33 1.21 -15.28
N LYS A 421 10.35 1.30 -16.18
CA LYS A 421 10.38 2.19 -17.35
C LYS A 421 9.08 2.96 -17.50
N GLU A 422 9.13 4.07 -18.23
CA GLU A 422 7.93 4.78 -18.65
C GLU A 422 7.08 3.89 -19.57
N SER A 423 5.76 3.96 -19.39
CA SER A 423 4.76 3.18 -20.10
C SER A 423 3.55 4.05 -20.45
N SER A 424 2.66 3.53 -21.28
CA SER A 424 1.48 4.24 -21.76
C SER A 424 0.39 4.30 -20.70
N PHE A 425 -0.35 5.42 -20.67
CA PHE A 425 -1.63 5.52 -19.96
C PHE A 425 -2.79 4.91 -20.75
N VAL A 426 -2.61 4.76 -22.08
CA VAL A 426 -3.59 4.20 -23.01
C VAL A 426 -3.29 2.75 -23.28
#